data_AF-A0A958K389-F1
#
_entry.id   AF-A0A958K389-F1
#
_cell.length_a   1.000
_cell.length_b   1.000
_cell.length_c   1.000
_cell.angle_alpha   90.00
_cell.angle_beta   90.00
_cell.angle_gamma   90.00
#
_symmetry.space_group_name_H-M   'P 1'
#
loop_
_entity.id
_entity.type
_entity.pdbx_description
1 polymer ?
#
loop_
_entity_poly.entity_id
_entity_poly.type
_entity_poly.pdbx_seq_one_letter_code
_entity_poly.pdbx_strand_id
1 'polypeptide(L)' 'MGIHEFLVNSEGIKSLIYKGATAGEIDELSSKEGMRTLMQDGIQKMIKGNTDLSQIRKVAAAC' A
#
# COMPACT_ATOMS: atom_id res chain seq x y z
N MET A 1 15.67 7.99 -2.08
CA MET A 1 14.24 8.25 -1.81
C MET A 1 13.47 6.99 -2.14
N GLY A 2 12.74 6.42 -1.18
CA GLY A 2 12.01 5.16 -1.35
C GLY A 2 10.54 5.39 -1.67
N ILE A 3 9.87 4.37 -2.19
CA ILE A 3 8.40 4.28 -2.16
C ILE A 3 7.99 3.44 -0.96
N HIS A 4 6.84 3.77 -0.36
CA HIS A 4 6.40 3.15 0.88
C HIS A 4 4.96 2.70 0.80
N GLU A 5 4.73 1.51 1.32
CA GLU A 5 3.42 0.98 1.64
C GLU A 5 3.40 0.74 3.14
N PHE A 6 2.37 1.26 3.80
CA PHE A 6 2.32 1.29 5.25
C PHE A 6 0.96 0.85 5.75
N LEU A 7 0.91 -0.38 6.22
CA LEU A 7 -0.26 -0.95 6.88
C LEU A 7 -0.27 -0.56 8.35
N VAL A 8 -1.25 0.25 8.76
CA VAL A 8 -1.46 0.60 10.17
C VAL A 8 -2.16 -0.56 10.86
N ASN A 9 -1.61 -1.01 12.00
CA ASN A 9 -2.25 -2.04 12.81
C ASN A 9 -3.40 -1.47 13.67
N SER A 10 -4.47 -1.05 13.01
CA SER A 10 -5.70 -0.53 13.62
C SER A 10 -6.47 -1.63 14.37
N GLU A 11 -7.45 -1.25 15.19
CA GLU A 11 -8.31 -2.23 15.87
C GLU A 11 -9.10 -3.11 14.88
N GLY A 12 -9.52 -2.56 13.74
CA GLY A 12 -10.18 -3.31 12.69
C GLY A 12 -9.28 -4.37 12.07
N ILE A 13 -8.04 -4.01 11.75
CA ILE A 13 -7.02 -4.94 11.23
C ILE A 13 -6.68 -6.02 12.26
N LYS A 14 -6.54 -5.67 13.54
CA LYS A 14 -6.35 -6.66 14.61
C LYS A 14 -7.52 -7.65 14.67
N SER A 15 -8.76 -7.17 14.57
CA SER A 15 -9.94 -8.03 14.57
C SER A 15 -9.93 -9.03 13.41
N LEU A 16 -9.55 -8.58 12.20
CA LEU A 16 -9.42 -9.44 11.02
C LEU A 16 -8.31 -10.50 11.21
N ILE A 17 -7.17 -10.13 11.78
CA ILE A 17 -6.09 -11.06 12.10
C ILE A 17 -6.59 -12.15 13.08
N TYR A 18 -7.28 -11.76 14.16
CA TYR A 18 -7.83 -12.73 15.11
C TYR A 18 -8.87 -13.67 14.49
N LYS A 19 -9.60 -13.22 13.48
CA LYS A 19 -10.58 -14.03 12.75
C LYS A 19 -9.95 -14.93 11.68
N GLY A 20 -8.65 -14.82 11.41
CA GLY A 20 -8.00 -15.52 10.32
C GLY A 20 -8.49 -15.08 8.95
N ALA A 21 -8.82 -13.80 8.81
CA ALA A 21 -9.29 -13.22 7.55
C ALA A 21 -8.24 -13.35 6.45
N THR A 22 -8.70 -13.39 5.20
CA THR A 22 -7.85 -13.46 4.02
C THR A 22 -7.06 -12.16 3.83
N ALA A 23 -5.96 -12.23 3.08
CA ALA A 23 -5.18 -11.05 2.72
C ALA A 23 -6.03 -9.98 1.99
N GLY A 24 -7.00 -10.41 1.17
CA GLY A 24 -7.91 -9.50 0.47
C GLY A 24 -8.83 -8.71 1.40
N GLU A 25 -9.33 -9.34 2.48
CA GLU A 25 -10.14 -8.64 3.48
C GLU A 25 -9.33 -7.61 4.27
N ILE A 26 -8.07 -7.93 4.57
CA ILE A 26 -7.14 -7.02 5.23
C ILE A 26 -6.82 -5.84 4.30
N ASP A 27 -6.59 -6.09 3.01
CA ASP A 27 -6.30 -5.07 2.00
C ASP A 27 -7.49 -4.13 1.74
N GLU A 28 -8.72 -4.67 1.73
CA GLU A 28 -9.92 -3.87 1.56
C GLU A 28 -10.14 -2.94 2.75
N LEU A 29 -9.94 -3.44 3.98
CA LEU A 29 -10.06 -2.62 5.18
C LEU A 29 -8.94 -1.57 5.27
N SER A 30 -7.70 -1.95 5.00
CA SER A 30 -6.56 -1.04 5.06
C SER A 30 -6.67 0.07 4.02
N SER A 31 -7.13 -0.24 2.80
CA SER A 31 -7.42 0.73 1.75
C SER A 31 -8.48 1.74 2.19
N LYS A 32 -9.54 1.28 2.88
CA LYS A 32 -10.58 2.16 3.46
C LYS A 32 -10.04 3.05 4.58
N GLU A 33 -9.10 2.54 5.37
CA GLU A 33 -8.42 3.29 6.44
C GLU A 33 -7.33 4.25 5.93
N GLY A 34 -7.12 4.30 4.60
CA GLY A 34 -6.22 5.26 3.96
C GLY A 34 -4.80 4.76 3.73
N MET A 35 -4.59 3.44 3.79
CA MET A 35 -3.35 2.83 3.32
C MET A 35 -3.13 3.18 1.85
N ARG A 36 -1.90 3.57 1.52
CA ARG A 36 -1.46 3.78 0.14
C ARG A 36 -0.60 2.62 -0.30
N THR A 37 -0.88 2.11 -1.48
CA THR A 37 -0.06 1.07 -2.09
C THR A 37 1.26 1.63 -2.61
N LEU A 38 2.24 0.76 -2.83
CA LEU A 38 3.53 1.14 -3.44
C LEU A 38 3.34 1.90 -4.77
N MET A 39 2.36 1.48 -5.59
CA MET A 39 2.03 2.17 -6.85
C MET A 39 1.51 3.58 -6.62
N GLN A 40 0.60 3.76 -5.67
CA GLN A 40 -0.01 5.07 -5.39
C GLN A 40 1.02 6.07 -4.85
N ASP A 41 1.88 5.64 -3.93
CA ASP A 41 2.97 6.47 -3.41
C ASP A 41 4.03 6.78 -4.48
N GLY A 42 4.33 5.82 -5.35
CA GLY A 42 5.16 6.03 -6.54
C GLY A 42 4.60 7.10 -7.48
N ILE A 43 3.32 7.01 -7.83
CA ILE A 43 2.64 8.00 -8.69
C ILE A 43 2.70 9.39 -8.05
N GLN A 44 2.46 9.50 -6.74
CA GLN A 44 2.55 10.78 -6.04
C GLN A 44 3.96 11.39 -6.14
N LYS A 45 5.00 10.57 -6.07
CA LYS A 45 6.39 11.00 -6.22
C LYS A 45 6.75 11.34 -7.66
N MET A 46 6.19 10.64 -8.64
CA MET A 46 6.36 10.98 -10.06
C MET A 46 5.79 12.36 -10.36
N ILE A 47 4.60 12.68 -9.84
CA ILE A 47 3.98 14.00 -10.00
C ILE A 47 4.85 15.12 -9.37
N LYS A 48 5.59 14.80 -8.31
CA LYS A 48 6.55 15.71 -7.68
C LYS A 48 7.90 15.83 -8.42
N GLY A 49 8.09 15.13 -9.53
CA GLY A 49 9.34 15.12 -10.30
C GLY A 49 10.45 14.26 -9.70
N ASN A 50 10.10 13.36 -8.79
CA ASN A 50 11.06 12.58 -8.00
C ASN A 50 11.38 11.20 -8.57
N THR A 51 10.56 10.66 -9.48
CA THR A 51 10.73 9.33 -10.07
C THR A 51 10.02 9.21 -11.42
N ASP A 52 10.31 8.13 -12.17
CA ASP A 52 9.73 7.83 -13.47
C ASP A 52 8.81 6.60 -13.43
N LEU A 53 7.85 6.53 -14.35
CA LEU A 53 6.95 5.39 -14.48
C LEU A 53 7.68 4.04 -14.65
N SER A 54 8.84 4.06 -15.33
CA SER A 54 9.68 2.88 -15.53
C SER A 54 10.25 2.34 -14.21
N GLN A 55 10.62 3.23 -13.28
CA GLN A 55 11.15 2.87 -11.97
C GLN A 55 10.03 2.37 -11.06
N ILE A 56 8.87 3.04 -11.06
CA ILE A 56 7.70 2.61 -10.28
C ILE A 56 7.28 1.19 -10.67
N ARG A 57 7.16 0.90 -11.98
CA ARG A 57 6.79 -0.43 -12.46
C ARG A 57 7.80 -1.51 -12.07
N LYS A 58 9.10 -1.20 -12.03
CA LYS A 58 10.12 -2.18 -11.61
C LYS A 58 9.98 -2.56 -10.14
N VAL A 59 9.60 -1.62 -9.28
CA VAL A 59 9.56 -1.84 -7.83
C VAL A 59 8.19 -2.35 -7.38
N ALA A 60 7.10 -1.87 -7.99
CA ALA A 60 5.75 -2.16 -7.53
C ALA A 60 5.05 -3.30 -8.30
N ALA A 61 5.61 -3.84 -9.39
CA ALA A 61 5.01 -4.97 -10.12
C ALA A 61 5.06 -6.32 -9.37
N ALA A 62 5.72 -6.38 -8.21
CA ALA A 62 5.86 -7.59 -7.41
C ALA A 62 4.84 -7.69 -6.25
N CYS A 63 3.95 -6.71 -6.10
CA CYS A 63 2.90 -6.69 -5.08
C CYS A 63 1.52 -6.95 -5.72
#